data_AF-X1MFC1-F1
#
_entry.id   AF-X1MFC1-F1
#
_cell.length_a   1.000
_cell.length_b   1.000
_cell.length_c   1.000
_cell.angle_alpha   90.00
_cell.angle_beta   90.00
_cell.angle_gamma   90.00
#
_symmetry.space_group_name_H-M   'P 1'
#
loop_
_entity.id
_entity.type
_entity.pdbx_description
1 polymer ?
#
loop_
_entity_poly.entity_id
_entity_poly.type
_entity_poly.pdbx_seq_one_letter_code
_entity_poly.pdbx_strand_id
1 'polypeptide(L)' 'MSEATMTRISFSPGRPPPAAAKAEEVSALPPPSKGQLNKIVKQGGTKGGISKAYICLENSTDGYEWVQLAIST' A
#
# COMPACT_ATOMS: atom_id res chain seq x y z
N MET A 1 -32.65 -0.16 -11.35
CA MET A 1 -31.38 0.32 -11.96
C MET A 1 -30.65 1.06 -10.86
N SER A 2 -29.60 0.46 -10.29
CA SER A 2 -28.86 1.05 -9.17
C SER A 2 -27.86 2.07 -9.69
N GLU A 3 -28.07 3.33 -9.34
CA GLU A 3 -27.21 4.45 -9.69
C GLU A 3 -26.02 4.48 -8.72
N ALA A 4 -24.81 4.30 -9.25
CA ALA A 4 -23.60 4.41 -8.45
C ALA A 4 -23.43 5.88 -8.04
N THR A 5 -23.73 6.20 -6.78
CA THR A 5 -23.43 7.51 -6.19
C THR A 5 -21.91 7.69 -6.14
N MET A 6 -21.38 8.33 -7.18
CA MET A 6 -20.01 8.81 -7.23
C MET A 6 -19.87 9.93 -6.19
N THR A 7 -19.52 9.54 -4.96
CA THR A 7 -19.23 10.47 -3.86
C THR A 7 -18.08 11.37 -4.29
N ARG A 8 -18.43 12.59 -4.68
CA ARG A 8 -17.48 13.66 -4.98
C ARG A 8 -16.69 13.91 -3.69
N ILE A 9 -15.40 13.60 -3.69
CA ILE A 9 -14.50 13.91 -2.58
C ILE A 9 -14.32 15.43 -2.58
N SER A 10 -15.20 16.13 -1.87
CA SER A 10 -15.10 17.57 -1.64
C SER A 10 -13.94 17.82 -0.69
N PHE A 11 -12.80 18.30 -1.21
CA PHE A 11 -11.70 18.79 -0.40
C PHE A 11 -12.10 20.14 0.21
N SER A 12 -12.59 20.12 1.46
CA SER A 12 -12.81 21.35 2.22
C SER A 12 -11.47 22.04 2.49
N PRO A 13 -11.29 23.32 2.09
CA PRO A 13 -10.07 24.06 2.39
C PRO A 13 -10.00 24.29 3.90
N GLY A 14 -9.20 23.47 4.59
CA GLY A 14 -9.05 23.51 6.06
C GLY A 14 -9.05 22.14 6.74
N ARG A 15 -9.47 21.06 6.07
CA ARG A 15 -9.21 19.70 6.56
C ARG A 15 -7.78 19.33 6.15
N PRO A 16 -6.85 19.03 7.08
CA PRO A 16 -5.55 18.49 6.71
C PRO A 16 -5.79 17.25 5.85
N PRO A 17 -5.01 17.06 4.76
CA PRO A 17 -5.19 15.90 3.90
C PRO A 17 -5.26 14.65 4.78
N PRO A 18 -6.20 13.70 4.54
CA PRO A 18 -6.19 12.44 5.27
C PRO A 18 -4.77 11.92 5.20
N ALA A 19 -4.15 11.74 6.37
CA ALA A 19 -2.71 11.48 6.48
C ALA A 19 -2.35 10.48 5.39
N ALA A 20 -1.53 10.93 4.43
CA ALA A 20 -1.19 10.13 3.26
C ALA A 20 -0.82 8.76 3.80
N ALA A 21 -1.56 7.72 3.40
CA ALA A 21 -1.37 6.38 3.91
C ALA A 21 0.13 6.11 3.86
N LYS A 22 0.78 6.06 5.04
CA LYS A 22 2.22 6.00 5.14
C LYS A 22 2.63 4.62 4.66
N ALA A 23 2.81 4.50 3.36
CA ALA A 23 3.47 3.35 2.79
C ALA A 23 4.92 3.45 3.27
N GLU A 24 5.29 2.56 4.19
CA GLU A 24 6.60 2.55 4.82
C GLU A 24 7.65 2.26 3.75
N GLU A 25 8.60 3.17 3.58
CA GLU A 25 9.72 2.97 2.66
C GLU A 25 10.76 2.09 3.32
N VAL A 26 10.95 0.89 2.78
CA VAL A 26 11.87 -0.12 3.28
C VAL A 26 12.96 -0.38 2.24
N SER A 27 14.19 -0.58 2.69
CA SER A 27 15.29 -0.97 1.80
C SER A 27 15.18 -2.47 1.42
N ALA A 28 14.61 -3.27 2.31
CA ALA A 28 14.33 -4.69 2.10
C ALA A 28 12.95 -5.03 2.68
N LEU A 29 12.21 -5.91 2.01
CA LEU A 29 10.92 -6.36 2.53
C LEU A 29 11.12 -7.15 3.83
N PRO A 30 10.44 -6.77 4.92
CA PRO A 30 10.47 -7.56 6.15
C PRO A 30 9.79 -8.92 5.93
N PRO A 31 10.02 -9.92 6.80
CA PRO A 31 9.32 -11.19 6.71
C PRO A 31 7.80 -10.98 6.77
N PRO A 32 7.02 -11.60 5.87
CA PRO A 32 5.57 -11.50 5.91
C PRO A 32 5.06 -12.14 7.21
N SER A 33 4.13 -11.46 7.87
CA SER A 33 3.63 -11.88 9.18
C SER A 33 2.27 -11.26 9.46
N LYS A 34 1.54 -11.80 10.45
CA LYS A 34 0.22 -11.27 10.86
C LYS A 34 0.26 -9.79 11.23
N GLY A 35 1.36 -9.31 11.80
CA GLY A 35 1.57 -7.89 12.14
C GLY A 35 1.77 -6.97 10.93
N GLN A 36 1.97 -7.55 9.73
CA GLN A 36 2.12 -6.84 8.47
C GLN A 36 0.87 -6.94 7.58
N LEU A 37 -0.13 -7.72 7.97
CA LEU A 37 -1.35 -7.93 7.19
C LEU A 37 -2.03 -6.59 6.84
N ASN A 38 -2.43 -6.44 5.56
CA ASN A 38 -3.04 -5.22 5.02
C ASN A 38 -2.18 -3.95 5.08
N LYS A 39 -0.87 -4.08 5.40
CA LYS A 39 0.06 -2.96 5.29
C LYS A 39 0.64 -2.89 3.90
N ILE A 40 0.77 -1.66 3.41
CA ILE A 40 1.44 -1.37 2.15
C ILE A 40 2.85 -0.89 2.49
N VAL A 41 3.86 -1.55 1.93
CA VAL A 41 5.26 -1.12 2.03
C VAL A 41 5.77 -0.76 0.65
N LYS A 42 6.63 0.25 0.58
CA LYS A 42 7.33 0.66 -0.63
C LYS A 42 8.77 0.22 -0.51
N GLN A 43 9.21 -0.70 -1.35
CA GLN A 43 10.61 -1.06 -1.44
C GLN A 43 11.33 -0.11 -2.39
N GLY A 44 12.27 0.67 -1.87
CA GLY A 44 13.16 1.50 -2.69
C GLY A 44 14.24 0.63 -3.35
N GLY A 45 14.48 0.82 -4.66
CA GLY A 45 15.56 0.12 -5.36
C GLY A 45 16.96 0.56 -4.91
N THR A 46 17.95 -0.32 -5.07
CA THR A 46 19.33 -0.18 -4.55
C THR A 46 20.13 1.00 -5.12
N LYS A 47 19.58 1.80 -6.05
CA LYS A 47 20.25 2.93 -6.71
C LYS A 47 19.31 4.10 -7.02
N GLY A 48 18.41 4.45 -6.11
CA GLY A 48 17.58 5.67 -6.23
C GLY A 48 16.57 5.64 -7.38
N GLY A 49 16.22 4.46 -7.88
CA GLY A 49 15.27 4.26 -8.96
C GLY A 49 14.47 2.98 -8.78
N ILE A 50 13.31 2.95 -9.42
CA ILE A 50 12.24 1.97 -9.31
C ILE A 50 11.82 1.65 -7.86
N SER A 51 10.70 2.24 -7.43
CA SER A 51 10.06 1.98 -6.15
C SER A 51 8.90 0.99 -6.34
N LYS A 52 8.99 -0.19 -5.72
CA LYS A 52 7.98 -1.24 -5.81
C LYS A 52 7.04 -1.17 -4.60
N ALA A 53 5.74 -1.22 -4.81
CA ALA A 53 4.75 -1.27 -3.73
C ALA A 53 4.29 -2.71 -3.50
N TYR A 54 4.26 -3.15 -2.25
CA TYR A 54 3.85 -4.48 -1.84
C TYR A 54 2.77 -4.42 -0.76
N ILE A 55 1.86 -5.41 -0.75
CA ILE A 55 0.90 -5.64 0.33
C ILE A 55 1.08 -7.03 0.90
N CYS A 56 1.02 -7.16 2.24
CA CYS A 56 1.07 -8.45 2.88
C CYS A 56 -0.35 -9.02 3.02
N LEU A 57 -0.56 -10.20 2.44
CA LEU A 57 -1.85 -10.90 2.47
C LEU A 57 -1.68 -12.29 3.09
N GLU A 58 -2.76 -12.78 3.70
CA GLU A 58 -2.87 -14.16 4.14
C GLU A 58 -3.12 -15.03 2.90
N ASN A 59 -2.14 -15.86 2.56
CA ASN A 59 -2.26 -16.86 1.51
C ASN A 59 -3.14 -18.01 2.02
N SER A 60 -3.99 -18.54 1.15
CA SER A 60 -4.95 -19.60 1.46
C SER A 60 -4.34 -20.92 1.95
N THR A 61 -3.02 -21.09 1.85
CA THR A 61 -2.36 -22.40 1.93
C THR A 61 -1.57 -22.63 3.22
N ASP A 62 -1.31 -21.60 4.06
CA ASP A 62 -0.84 -21.68 5.48
C ASP A 62 -0.01 -20.46 5.96
N GLY A 63 -0.03 -19.30 5.29
CA GLY A 63 0.92 -18.24 5.67
C GLY A 63 0.65 -16.86 5.13
N TYR A 64 1.57 -15.96 5.43
CA TYR A 64 1.54 -14.59 4.94
C TYR A 64 2.54 -14.44 3.80
N GLU A 65 2.17 -13.71 2.76
CA GLU A 65 3.07 -13.40 1.64
C GLU A 65 2.98 -11.93 1.23
N TRP A 66 4.04 -11.44 0.56
CA TRP A 66 4.04 -10.11 -0.05
C TRP A 66 3.63 -10.20 -1.51
N VAL A 67 2.54 -9.52 -1.87
CA VAL A 67 2.07 -9.39 -3.25
C VAL A 67 2.45 -8.01 -3.78
N GLN A 68 3.10 -7.97 -4.94
CA GLN A 68 3.47 -6.70 -5.58
C GLN A 68 2.24 -6.06 -6.22
N LEU A 69 1.90 -4.85 -5.79
CA LEU A 69 0.76 -4.10 -6.32
C LEU A 69 1.13 -3.21 -7.50
N ALA A 70 2.30 -2.57 -7.44
CA ALA A 70 2.71 -1.60 -8.44
C ALA A 70 4.23 -1.41 -8.48
N ILE A 71 4.71 -0.89 -9.60
CA ILE A 71 6.07 -0.43 -9.80
C ILE A 71 6.00 1.03 -10.24
N SER A 72 6.66 1.91 -9.51
CA SER A 72 6.92 3.29 -9.95
C SER A 72 8.33 3.34 -10.49
N THR A 73 8.49 3.56 -11.79
CA THR A 73 9.78 3.75 -12.46
C THR A 73 10.32 5.16 -12.28
#